data_AF-A0AAD7K3I5-F1
#
_entry.id   AF-A0AAD7K3I5-F1
#
_cell.length_a   1.000
_cell.length_b   1.000
_cell.length_c   1.000
_cell.angle_alpha   90.00
_cell.angle_beta   90.00
_cell.angle_gamma   90.00
#
_symmetry.space_group_name_H-M   'P 1'
#
loop_
_entity.id
_entity.type
_entity.pdbx_description
1 polymer ?
#
loop_
_entity_poly.entity_id
_entity_poly.type
_entity_poly.pdbx_seq_one_letter_code
_entity_poly.pdbx_strand_id
1 'polypeptide(L)'
;MYQAHSTVSENQSIWRCVYLVFLSLVNQILLIAGVKPFYLYLLPPHLAHLCPIRALAEWLAISGITDSYLFRKIKSGDRVAVENSHMTSDTFLEMFRQNLLDIGIDPWPYGTHSFRRGGCQWLYTCCRWGLVRICDWGDWSTEFSNLTIVKYLISYVDDPSESREDYMNPNRPPSLKCFSCGRSCHCI
;
A
#
# COMPACT_ATOMS: atom_id res chain seq x y z
N MET A 1 15.78 13.57 36.41
CA MET A 1 16.89 12.68 36.01
C MET A 1 16.21 11.44 35.43
N TYR A 2 15.76 11.45 34.18
CA TYR A 2 16.58 11.30 32.97
C TYR A 2 16.25 12.39 31.94
N GLN A 3 17.28 13.04 31.42
CA GLN A 3 17.20 13.97 30.29
C GLN A 3 17.23 13.16 28.98
N ALA A 4 16.24 13.40 28.12
CA ALA A 4 16.25 12.95 26.73
C ALA A 4 17.09 13.94 25.91
N HIS A 5 18.37 13.63 25.73
CA HIS A 5 19.24 14.32 24.78
C HIS A 5 20.12 13.28 24.09
N SER A 6 19.78 12.92 22.84
CA SER A 6 20.68 12.59 21.72
C SER A 6 20.10 11.56 20.73
N THR A 7 19.23 11.92 19.78
CA THR A 7 18.89 11.02 18.64
C THR A 7 18.55 11.73 17.32
N VAL A 8 18.83 13.03 17.17
CA VAL A 8 18.53 13.76 15.93
C VAL A 8 19.59 13.50 14.83
N SER A 9 20.85 13.25 15.20
CA SER A 9 21.93 13.01 14.24
C SER A 9 22.00 11.56 13.74
N GLU A 10 21.71 10.56 14.58
CA GLU A 10 21.68 9.14 14.20
C GLU A 10 20.50 8.78 13.30
N ASN A 11 19.37 9.47 13.43
CA ASN A 11 18.25 9.28 12.52
C ASN A 11 18.63 9.69 11.08
N GLN A 12 19.31 10.82 10.89
CA GLN A 12 19.69 11.29 9.55
C GLN A 12 20.64 10.35 8.79
N SER A 13 21.51 9.61 9.50
CA SER A 13 22.41 8.63 8.87
C SER A 13 21.66 7.36 8.43
N ILE A 14 20.71 6.88 9.25
CA ILE A 14 19.83 5.75 8.90
C ILE A 14 18.98 6.12 7.68
N TRP A 15 18.38 7.32 7.65
CA TRP A 15 17.58 7.78 6.51
C TRP A 15 18.40 7.94 5.22
N ARG A 16 19.67 8.35 5.32
CA ARG A 16 20.60 8.39 4.17
C ARG A 16 20.96 6.99 3.68
N CYS A 17 21.23 6.04 4.58
CA CYS A 17 21.50 4.65 4.21
C CYS A 17 20.26 3.99 3.58
N VAL A 18 19.07 4.19 4.14
CA VAL A 18 17.81 3.69 3.56
C VAL A 18 17.57 4.30 2.18
N TYR A 19 17.83 5.59 1.98
CA TYR A 19 17.68 6.26 0.68
C TYR A 19 18.69 5.75 -0.38
N LEU A 20 19.94 5.47 0.02
CA LEU A 20 20.99 4.96 -0.87
C LEU A 20 20.78 3.47 -1.22
N VAL A 21 20.37 2.67 -0.24
CA VAL A 21 19.98 1.26 -0.44
C VAL A 21 18.74 1.19 -1.33
N PHE A 22 17.78 2.10 -1.14
CA PHE A 22 16.61 2.24 -2.02
C PHE A 22 16.99 2.60 -3.46
N LEU A 23 17.85 3.59 -3.68
CA LEU A 23 18.33 3.93 -5.02
C LEU A 23 19.11 2.78 -5.69
N SER A 24 19.86 1.99 -4.93
CA SER A 24 20.63 0.86 -5.46
C SER A 24 19.77 -0.36 -5.79
N LEU A 25 18.89 -0.78 -4.86
CA LEU A 25 18.02 -1.97 -5.04
C LEU A 25 16.90 -1.72 -6.04
N VAL A 26 16.32 -0.52 -6.03
CA VAL A 26 15.30 -0.13 -7.02
C VAL A 26 15.96 -0.11 -8.40
N ASN A 27 17.13 0.51 -8.59
CA ASN A 27 17.82 0.49 -9.89
C ASN A 27 18.23 -0.91 -10.37
N GLN A 28 18.61 -1.84 -9.48
CA GLN A 28 19.00 -3.20 -9.88
C GLN A 28 17.81 -4.11 -10.24
N ILE A 29 16.66 -3.97 -9.57
CA ILE A 29 15.43 -4.73 -9.92
C ILE A 29 14.82 -4.24 -11.25
N LEU A 30 15.05 -2.97 -11.60
CA LEU A 30 14.38 -2.28 -12.73
C LEU A 30 14.97 -2.55 -14.12
N LEU A 31 16.22 -2.99 -14.24
CA LEU A 31 16.86 -3.17 -15.55
C LEU A 31 16.44 -4.46 -16.27
N ILE A 32 15.77 -5.39 -15.58
CA ILE A 32 15.57 -6.76 -16.07
C ILE A 32 14.27 -6.93 -16.89
N ALA A 33 13.30 -6.01 -16.79
CA ALA A 33 11.96 -6.23 -17.35
C ALA A 33 11.38 -5.10 -18.22
N GLY A 34 12.12 -4.01 -18.48
CA GLY A 34 11.60 -2.87 -19.27
C GLY A 34 10.44 -2.09 -18.62
N VAL A 35 10.14 -2.39 -17.36
CA VAL A 35 9.11 -1.69 -16.57
C VAL A 35 9.71 -0.41 -16.00
N LYS A 36 9.12 0.75 -16.33
CA LYS A 36 9.55 2.02 -15.75
C LYS A 36 9.33 2.03 -14.23
N PRO A 37 10.26 2.59 -13.44
CA PRO A 37 10.06 2.71 -12.00
C PRO A 37 8.82 3.51 -11.63
N PHE A 38 8.09 3.02 -10.63
CA PHE A 38 7.25 3.90 -9.83
C PHE A 38 8.13 4.70 -8.88
N TYR A 39 7.93 6.01 -8.87
CA TYR A 39 8.53 6.88 -7.86
C TYR A 39 7.75 6.69 -6.55
N LEU A 40 8.44 6.20 -5.52
CA LEU A 40 7.88 6.16 -4.17
C LEU A 40 8.22 7.45 -3.42
N TYR A 41 7.22 8.00 -2.74
CA TYR A 41 7.34 9.21 -1.95
C TYR A 41 7.04 8.93 -0.48
N LEU A 42 7.70 9.67 0.40
CA LEU A 42 7.36 9.68 1.82
C LEU A 42 5.97 10.30 1.98
N LEU A 43 5.03 9.55 2.57
CA LEU A 43 3.67 10.03 2.81
C LEU A 43 3.61 10.94 4.05
N PRO A 44 2.64 11.89 4.09
CA PRO A 44 2.43 12.76 5.23
C PRO A 44 2.07 11.97 6.50
N PRO A 45 2.26 12.56 7.71
CA PRO A 45 2.06 11.84 8.98
C PRO A 45 0.71 11.16 9.16
N HIS A 46 -0.39 11.75 8.69
CA HIS A 46 -1.73 11.17 8.81
C HIS A 46 -1.93 9.90 7.94
N LEU A 47 -1.04 9.65 6.97
CA LEU A 47 -1.01 8.43 6.13
C LEU A 47 0.21 7.56 6.45
N ALA A 48 0.83 7.72 7.62
CA ALA A 48 2.04 6.98 7.99
C ALA A 48 1.86 5.46 7.86
N HIS A 49 0.70 4.94 8.26
CA HIS A 49 0.33 3.52 8.22
C HIS A 49 0.19 2.95 6.79
N LEU A 50 0.09 3.81 5.76
CA LEU A 50 0.05 3.41 4.35
C LEU A 50 1.37 3.70 3.62
N CYS A 51 2.39 4.22 4.32
CA CYS A 51 3.59 4.72 3.68
C CYS A 51 4.56 3.60 3.30
N PRO A 52 4.77 3.29 2.01
CA PRO A 52 5.64 2.20 1.61
C PRO A 52 7.11 2.48 1.96
N ILE A 53 7.54 3.75 1.96
CA ILE A 53 8.90 4.13 2.36
C ILE A 53 9.15 3.83 3.84
N ARG A 54 8.19 4.14 4.73
CA ARG A 54 8.33 3.86 6.16
C ARG A 54 8.28 2.36 6.44
N ALA A 55 7.29 1.67 5.86
CA ALA A 55 7.17 0.22 5.99
C ALA A 55 8.44 -0.50 5.52
N LEU A 56 9.02 -0.06 4.41
CA LEU A 56 10.25 -0.64 3.90
C LEU A 56 11.46 -0.31 4.77
N ALA A 57 11.57 0.91 5.29
CA ALA A 57 12.64 1.30 6.20
C ALA A 57 12.62 0.46 7.49
N GLU A 58 11.44 0.27 8.07
CA GLU A 58 11.22 -0.58 9.25
C GLU A 58 11.56 -2.04 8.95
N TRP A 59 11.11 -2.55 7.80
CA TRP A 59 11.44 -3.90 7.36
C TRP A 59 12.95 -4.11 7.22
N LEU A 60 13.68 -3.20 6.57
CA LEU A 60 15.13 -3.29 6.43
C LEU A 60 15.85 -3.26 7.78
N ALA A 61 15.39 -2.41 8.70
CA ALA A 61 15.95 -2.32 10.05
C ALA A 61 15.76 -3.62 10.86
N ILE A 62 14.57 -4.22 10.79
CA ILE A 62 14.24 -5.45 11.55
C ILE A 62 14.87 -6.69 10.91
N SER A 63 14.83 -6.78 9.58
CA SER A 63 15.34 -7.94 8.85
C SER A 63 16.86 -8.01 8.77
N GLY A 64 17.55 -6.86 8.94
CA GLY A 64 19.00 -6.77 8.81
C GLY A 64 19.50 -7.05 7.39
N ILE A 65 18.62 -6.99 6.38
CA ILE A 65 18.99 -7.26 4.99
C ILE A 65 19.82 -6.11 4.46
N THR A 66 21.08 -6.39 4.14
CA THR A 66 22.01 -5.43 3.53
C THR A 66 22.29 -5.70 2.06
N ASP A 67 21.93 -6.89 1.56
CA ASP A 67 22.16 -7.33 0.19
C ASP A 67 21.07 -8.30 -0.30
N SER A 68 21.04 -8.51 -1.62
CA SER A 68 20.19 -9.48 -2.30
C SER A 68 18.67 -9.22 -2.20
N TYR A 69 17.83 -10.26 -2.11
CA TYR A 69 16.37 -10.13 -2.15
C TYR A 69 15.85 -9.28 -1.00
N LEU A 70 15.08 -8.25 -1.34
CA LEU A 70 14.40 -7.35 -0.40
C LEU A 70 13.38 -8.11 0.46
N PHE A 71 12.62 -9.02 -0.16
CA PHE A 71 11.66 -9.89 0.53
C PHE A 71 12.16 -11.34 0.48
N ARG A 72 12.88 -11.73 1.54
CA ARG A 72 13.39 -13.10 1.69
C ARG A 72 12.29 -14.03 2.19
N LYS A 73 12.49 -15.32 1.93
CA LYS A 73 11.63 -16.37 2.48
C LYS A 73 11.54 -16.24 4.00
N ILE A 74 10.33 -16.39 4.54
CA ILE A 74 10.09 -16.43 5.99
C ILE A 74 9.95 -17.90 6.41
N LYS A 75 10.73 -18.31 7.41
CA LYS A 75 10.74 -19.64 8.00
C LYS A 75 9.79 -19.67 9.20
N SER A 76 9.53 -20.87 9.72
CA SER A 76 8.72 -21.07 10.92
C SER A 76 9.17 -20.19 12.10
N GLY A 77 8.20 -19.62 12.79
CA GLY A 77 8.39 -18.66 13.87
C GLY A 77 8.82 -17.27 13.39
N ASP A 78 8.33 -16.83 12.22
CA ASP A 78 8.56 -15.50 11.63
C ASP A 78 10.04 -15.11 11.44
N ARG A 79 10.89 -16.11 11.24
CA ARG A 79 12.33 -15.91 11.06
C ARG A 79 12.65 -15.67 9.59
N VAL A 80 13.29 -14.55 9.29
CA VAL A 80 13.80 -14.26 7.93
C VAL A 80 14.89 -15.27 7.57
N ALA A 81 14.79 -15.89 6.40
CA ALA A 81 15.80 -16.82 5.92
C ALA A 81 17.13 -16.08 5.68
N VAL A 82 18.22 -16.63 6.24
CA VAL A 82 19.60 -16.18 5.94
C VAL A 82 19.98 -16.55 4.52
N GLU A 83 19.46 -17.68 4.02
CA GLU A 83 19.65 -18.17 2.66
C GLU A 83 19.14 -17.16 1.64
N ASN A 84 19.85 -17.05 0.52
CA ASN A 84 19.51 -16.14 -0.57
C ASN A 84 18.32 -16.65 -1.39
N SER A 85 17.14 -16.67 -0.78
CA SER A 85 15.89 -17.16 -1.38
C SER A 85 14.80 -16.11 -1.27
N HIS A 86 14.11 -15.86 -2.38
CA HIS A 86 12.99 -14.94 -2.43
C HIS A 86 11.76 -15.54 -1.75
N MET A 87 10.91 -14.69 -1.20
CA MET A 87 9.56 -15.07 -0.77
C MET A 87 8.72 -15.46 -1.98
N THR A 88 8.05 -16.61 -1.93
CA THR A 88 7.10 -17.01 -2.98
C THR A 88 5.76 -16.32 -2.78
N SER A 89 4.97 -16.21 -3.85
CA SER A 89 3.59 -15.70 -3.78
C SER A 89 2.71 -16.51 -2.83
N ASP A 90 2.94 -17.82 -2.74
CA ASP A 90 2.13 -18.72 -1.92
C ASP A 90 2.41 -18.50 -0.44
N THR A 91 3.69 -18.38 -0.05
CA THR A 91 4.08 -18.05 1.33
C THR A 91 3.55 -16.67 1.72
N PHE A 92 3.67 -15.68 0.84
CA PHE A 92 3.10 -14.37 1.08
C PHE A 92 1.59 -14.43 1.31
N LEU A 93 0.87 -15.17 0.46
CA LEU A 93 -0.58 -15.28 0.54
C LEU A 93 -1.02 -16.01 1.81
N GLU A 94 -0.30 -17.06 2.21
CA GLU A 94 -0.54 -17.77 3.47
C GLU A 94 -0.40 -16.82 4.68
N MET A 95 0.73 -16.10 4.77
CA MET A 95 0.96 -15.14 5.86
C MET A 95 -0.08 -14.03 5.88
N PHE A 96 -0.42 -13.50 4.71
CA PHE A 96 -1.47 -12.48 4.60
C PHE A 96 -2.82 -12.97 5.12
N ARG A 97 -3.20 -14.22 4.81
CA ARG A 97 -4.45 -14.81 5.33
C ARG A 97 -4.41 -15.02 6.84
N GLN A 98 -3.25 -15.37 7.42
CA GLN A 98 -3.10 -15.43 8.88
C GLN A 98 -3.28 -14.06 9.51
N ASN A 99 -2.68 -13.01 8.95
CA ASN A 99 -2.87 -11.63 9.43
C ASN A 99 -4.35 -11.19 9.38
N LEU A 100 -5.12 -11.64 8.38
CA LEU A 100 -6.56 -11.36 8.31
C LEU A 100 -7.33 -12.07 9.44
N LEU A 101 -6.98 -13.33 9.73
CA LEU A 101 -7.58 -14.08 10.83
C LEU A 101 -7.29 -13.43 12.18
N ASP A 102 -6.08 -12.91 12.39
CA ASP A 102 -5.68 -12.23 13.63
C ASP A 102 -6.53 -10.98 13.93
N ILE A 103 -7.05 -10.33 12.89
CA ILE A 103 -7.95 -9.16 13.01
C ILE A 103 -9.43 -9.53 12.83
N GLY A 104 -9.77 -10.81 12.79
CA GLY A 104 -11.15 -11.30 12.70
C GLY A 104 -11.81 -11.13 11.33
N ILE A 105 -11.03 -11.00 10.26
CA ILE A 105 -11.53 -10.90 8.89
C ILE A 105 -11.44 -12.28 8.21
N ASP A 106 -12.52 -12.72 7.57
CA ASP A 106 -12.53 -13.94 6.76
C ASP A 106 -11.52 -13.83 5.62
N PRO A 107 -10.48 -14.68 5.54
CA PRO A 107 -9.47 -14.62 4.50
C PRO A 107 -9.95 -15.15 3.14
N TRP A 108 -11.05 -15.91 3.09
CA TRP A 108 -11.54 -16.58 1.87
C TRP A 108 -11.71 -15.65 0.65
N PRO A 109 -12.27 -14.44 0.78
CA PRO A 109 -12.45 -13.51 -0.34
C PRO A 109 -11.15 -12.89 -0.84
N TYR A 110 -10.04 -13.06 -0.13
CA TYR A 110 -8.80 -12.33 -0.36
C TYR A 110 -7.70 -13.18 -1.02
N GLY A 111 -7.13 -12.63 -2.09
CA GLY A 111 -6.08 -13.22 -2.91
C GLY A 111 -5.02 -12.20 -3.33
N THR A 112 -4.06 -12.61 -4.15
CA THR A 112 -3.03 -11.71 -4.69
C THR A 112 -3.61 -10.55 -5.51
N HIS A 113 -4.76 -10.75 -6.17
CA HIS A 113 -5.50 -9.70 -6.87
C HIS A 113 -6.15 -8.67 -5.94
N SER A 114 -6.35 -8.99 -4.65
CA SER A 114 -6.96 -8.08 -3.69
C SER A 114 -6.11 -6.85 -3.43
N PHE A 115 -4.78 -6.93 -3.59
CA PHE A 115 -3.90 -5.76 -3.47
C PHE A 115 -4.13 -4.74 -4.57
N ARG A 116 -4.26 -5.21 -5.83
CA ARG A 116 -4.59 -4.34 -6.96
C ARG A 116 -5.98 -3.72 -6.79
N ARG A 117 -6.96 -4.52 -6.35
CA ARG A 117 -8.33 -4.05 -6.08
C ARG A 117 -8.35 -3.01 -4.96
N GLY A 118 -7.76 -3.30 -3.80
CA GLY A 118 -7.71 -2.38 -2.66
C GLY A 118 -7.00 -1.07 -3.01
N GLY A 119 -5.92 -1.13 -3.81
CA GLY A 119 -5.26 0.07 -4.34
C GLY A 119 -6.17 0.90 -5.24
N CYS A 120 -6.87 0.28 -6.19
CA CYS A 120 -7.84 0.97 -7.05
C CYS A 120 -8.98 1.60 -6.25
N GLN A 121 -9.55 0.86 -5.30
CA GLN A 121 -10.61 1.33 -4.42
C GLN A 121 -10.14 2.52 -3.58
N TRP A 122 -8.98 2.45 -2.95
CA TRP A 122 -8.42 3.56 -2.16
C TRP A 122 -8.17 4.81 -3.02
N LEU A 123 -7.60 4.66 -4.23
CA LEU A 123 -7.40 5.77 -5.15
C LEU A 123 -8.73 6.41 -5.58
N TYR A 124 -9.77 5.60 -5.77
CA TYR A 124 -11.09 6.08 -6.15
C TYR A 124 -11.83 6.75 -4.99
N THR A 125 -11.96 6.08 -3.84
CA THR A 125 -12.80 6.53 -2.72
C THR A 125 -12.09 7.55 -1.82
N CYS A 126 -10.82 7.32 -1.49
CA CYS A 126 -10.08 8.19 -0.57
C CYS A 126 -9.35 9.32 -1.32
N CYS A 127 -8.66 9.00 -2.42
CA CYS A 127 -7.93 10.01 -3.19
C CYS A 127 -8.78 10.74 -4.23
N ARG A 128 -9.99 10.23 -4.53
CA ARG A 128 -10.92 10.82 -5.50
C ARG A 128 -10.32 10.97 -6.90
N TRP A 129 -9.50 10.00 -7.31
CA TRP A 129 -8.96 9.97 -8.67
C TRP A 129 -10.08 9.60 -9.65
N GLY A 130 -10.12 10.30 -10.79
CA GLY A 130 -11.00 9.91 -11.90
C GLY A 130 -10.56 8.59 -12.52
N LEU A 131 -11.51 7.84 -13.07
CA LEU A 131 -11.28 6.50 -13.62
C LEU A 131 -10.16 6.48 -14.67
N VAL A 132 -10.11 7.47 -15.57
CA VAL A 132 -9.05 7.58 -16.60
C VAL A 132 -7.66 7.59 -15.97
N ARG A 133 -7.47 8.34 -14.87
CA ARG A 133 -6.19 8.41 -14.15
C ARG A 133 -5.84 7.10 -13.45
N ILE A 134 -6.85 6.40 -12.93
CA ILE A 134 -6.66 5.08 -12.30
C ILE A 134 -6.24 4.05 -13.36
N CYS A 135 -6.85 4.07 -14.53
CA CYS A 135 -6.49 3.20 -15.64
C CYS A 135 -5.06 3.43 -16.12
N ASP A 136 -4.66 4.70 -16.26
CA ASP A 136 -3.30 5.11 -16.64
C ASP A 136 -2.27 4.66 -15.58
N TRP A 137 -2.57 4.86 -14.30
CA TRP A 137 -1.73 4.37 -13.20
C TRP A 137 -1.61 2.84 -13.14
N GLY A 138 -2.71 2.13 -13.44
CA GLY A 138 -2.76 0.68 -13.45
C GLY A 138 -2.12 0.04 -14.69
N ASP A 139 -1.63 0.85 -15.62
CA ASP A 139 -1.11 0.44 -16.94
C ASP A 139 -2.09 -0.48 -17.68
N TRP A 140 -3.38 -0.13 -17.64
CA TRP A 140 -4.41 -0.90 -18.31
C TRP A 140 -4.49 -0.52 -19.79
N SER A 141 -4.52 -1.53 -20.66
CA SER A 141 -4.73 -1.34 -22.10
C SER A 141 -5.98 -0.51 -22.36
N THR A 142 -5.96 0.43 -23.30
CA THR A 142 -7.15 1.20 -23.68
C THR A 142 -8.29 0.35 -24.27
N GLU A 143 -8.06 -0.95 -24.51
CA GLU A 143 -8.98 -1.91 -25.11
C GLU A 143 -9.69 -2.85 -24.11
N PHE A 144 -9.75 -2.54 -22.80
CA PHE A 144 -10.50 -3.39 -21.86
C PHE A 144 -12.02 -3.19 -21.97
N SER A 145 -12.77 -4.27 -21.73
CA SER A 145 -14.21 -4.15 -21.48
C SER A 145 -14.45 -3.38 -20.18
N ASN A 146 -15.49 -2.51 -20.15
CA ASN A 146 -15.90 -1.76 -18.96
C ASN A 146 -16.09 -2.64 -17.71
N LEU A 147 -16.32 -3.94 -17.88
CA LEU A 147 -16.46 -4.89 -16.78
C LEU A 147 -15.15 -5.18 -16.05
N THR A 148 -14.00 -4.98 -16.69
CA THR A 148 -12.69 -5.23 -16.08
C THR A 148 -12.42 -4.24 -14.96
N ILE A 149 -12.62 -2.94 -15.20
CA ILE A 149 -12.45 -1.91 -14.19
C ILE A 149 -13.46 -2.06 -13.04
N VAL A 150 -14.71 -2.39 -13.35
CA VAL A 150 -15.77 -2.61 -12.33
C VAL A 150 -15.36 -3.70 -11.35
N LYS A 151 -14.73 -4.80 -11.82
CA LYS A 151 -14.20 -5.85 -10.94
C LYS A 151 -13.11 -5.35 -9.99
N TYR A 152 -12.41 -4.26 -10.28
CA TYR A 152 -11.39 -3.69 -9.39
C TYR A 152 -11.93 -2.55 -8.50
N LEU A 153 -13.16 -2.08 -8.76
CA LEU A 153 -13.79 -1.01 -7.98
C LEU A 153 -14.84 -1.52 -7.01
N ILE A 154 -15.52 -2.61 -7.35
CA ILE A 154 -16.66 -3.13 -6.59
C ILE A 154 -16.45 -4.61 -6.26
N SER A 155 -16.76 -4.96 -5.02
CA SER A 155 -16.74 -6.31 -4.46
C SER A 155 -18.01 -6.57 -3.66
N TYR A 156 -18.40 -7.84 -3.55
CA TYR A 156 -19.52 -8.23 -2.69
C TYR A 156 -19.20 -8.11 -1.18
N VAL A 157 -17.91 -8.00 -0.84
CA VAL A 157 -17.44 -7.77 0.54
C VAL A 157 -17.28 -6.29 0.88
N ASP A 158 -17.63 -5.38 -0.04
CA ASP A 158 -17.54 -3.95 0.24
C ASP A 158 -18.72 -3.53 1.12
N ASP A 159 -18.41 -2.90 2.26
CA ASP A 159 -19.43 -2.27 3.08
C ASP A 159 -19.92 -0.97 2.42
N PRO A 160 -21.23 -0.71 2.40
CA PRO A 160 -21.76 0.55 1.90
C PRO A 160 -21.21 1.70 2.75
N SER A 161 -20.58 2.67 2.09
CA SER A 161 -20.03 3.87 2.75
C SER A 161 -21.10 4.81 3.31
N GLU A 162 -22.36 4.64 2.89
CA GLU A 162 -23.46 5.55 3.14
C GLU A 162 -24.76 4.77 3.40
N SER A 163 -25.61 5.30 4.28
CA SER A 163 -26.94 4.75 4.49
C SER A 163 -27.84 5.06 3.30
N ARG A 164 -28.90 4.27 3.13
CA ARG A 164 -29.76 4.37 1.94
C ARG A 164 -30.52 5.68 1.89
N GLU A 165 -30.91 6.20 3.04
CA GLU A 165 -31.72 7.41 3.19
C GLU A 165 -30.94 8.67 2.77
N ASP A 166 -29.61 8.59 2.83
CA ASP A 166 -28.71 9.70 2.58
C ASP A 166 -28.40 9.94 1.09
N TYR A 167 -28.63 8.97 0.21
CA TYR A 167 -28.26 9.06 -1.21
C TYR A 167 -28.91 10.24 -1.95
N MET A 168 -30.13 10.62 -1.57
CA MET A 168 -30.93 11.67 -2.23
C MET A 168 -31.48 12.69 -1.23
N ASN A 169 -30.92 12.75 -0.02
CA ASN A 169 -31.37 13.68 1.01
C ASN A 169 -30.84 15.10 0.70
N PRO A 170 -31.70 16.05 0.29
CA PRO A 170 -31.24 17.40 -0.07
C PRO A 170 -30.79 18.20 1.15
N ASN A 171 -31.10 17.75 2.37
CA ASN A 171 -30.74 18.41 3.62
C ASN A 171 -29.49 17.80 4.27
N ARG A 172 -28.79 16.89 3.59
CA ARG A 172 -27.61 16.21 4.14
C ARG A 172 -26.47 17.21 4.30
N PRO A 173 -25.78 17.23 5.46
CA PRO A 173 -24.60 18.07 5.63
C PRO A 173 -23.47 17.60 4.68
N PRO A 174 -22.64 18.51 4.16
CA PRO A 174 -21.49 18.13 3.33
C PRO A 174 -20.57 17.16 4.07
N SER A 175 -20.04 16.16 3.37
CA SER A 175 -19.06 15.25 3.94
C SER A 175 -17.79 15.97 4.41
N LEU A 176 -17.12 15.34 5.37
CA LEU A 176 -15.84 15.77 5.91
C LEU A 176 -14.84 16.02 4.76
N LYS A 177 -14.16 17.18 4.80
CA LYS A 177 -13.14 17.53 3.79
C LYS A 177 -12.01 16.51 3.83
N CYS A 178 -11.57 16.05 2.65
CA CYS A 178 -10.37 15.23 2.55
C CYS A 178 -9.17 16.01 3.11
N PHE A 179 -8.48 15.44 4.10
CA PHE A 179 -7.29 16.04 4.73
C PHE A 179 -6.11 16.24 3.77
N SER A 180 -6.11 15.54 2.64
CA SER A 180 -5.03 15.58 1.65
C SER A 180 -5.29 16.59 0.53
N CYS A 181 -6.49 16.60 -0.06
CA CYS A 181 -6.80 17.47 -1.21
C CYS A 181 -7.77 18.63 -0.89
N GLY A 182 -8.26 18.73 0.35
CA GLY A 182 -9.16 19.80 0.80
C GLY A 182 -10.57 19.77 0.19
N ARG A 183 -10.85 18.84 -0.72
CA ARG A 183 -12.18 18.66 -1.32
C ARG A 183 -13.11 18.05 -0.28
N SER A 184 -14.20 18.75 0.06
CA SER A 184 -15.43 18.13 0.57
C SER A 184 -16.24 17.69 -0.64
N CYS A 185 -16.87 16.50 -0.63
CA CYS A 185 -17.95 16.28 -1.59
C CYS A 185 -19.06 15.37 -1.08
N HIS A 186 -20.24 15.98 -0.92
CA HIS A 186 -21.56 15.41 -1.23
C HIS A 186 -22.45 16.58 -1.69
N CYS A 187 -21.99 17.33 -2.70
CA CYS A 187 -22.75 18.49 -3.17
C CYS A 187 -23.98 18.03 -3.96
N ILE A 188 -25.12 18.63 -3.59
CA ILE A 188 -26.43 18.61 -4.23
C ILE A 188 -26.33 19.16 -5.66
#